data_AF-A0A8T4EEJ2-F1
#
_entry.id   AF-A0A8T4EEJ2-F1
#
_cell.length_a   1.000
_cell.length_b   1.000
_cell.length_c   1.000
_cell.angle_alpha   90.00
_cell.angle_beta   90.00
_cell.angle_gamma   90.00
#
_symmetry.space_group_name_H-M   'P 1'
#
loop_
_entity.id
_entity.type
_entity.pdbx_description
1 polymer ?
#
loop_
_entity_poly.entity_id
_entity_poly.type
_entity_poly.pdbx_seq_one_letter_code
_entity_poly.pdbx_strand_id
1 'polypeptide(L)'
;MEIPDSELVEPVHAESFFSVSISGEIHEKLTFEYLDLGKYYPRVIRDEALLAEEIDKLAGNMQFFLDKERVEINGERVKSRIDYCDIFLKGDTDVVAVTYLIDFAGRFTERTNKIETWLEEEIAPYDFEILWRFPVGTKIMEIETALDYDVYSDIITLWAMDGDEVGGYEKMVFELPSKILDTR
;
A
#
# COMPACT_ATOMS: atom_id res chain seq x y z
N MET A 1 31.80 5.11 17.93
CA MET A 1 31.34 5.21 16.53
C MET A 1 29.94 5.75 16.66
N GLU A 2 29.70 6.99 16.24
CA GLU A 2 28.35 7.55 16.29
C GLU A 2 27.52 6.81 15.23
N ILE A 3 26.40 6.25 15.65
CA ILE A 3 25.41 5.63 14.76
C ILE A 3 24.78 6.79 13.98
N PRO A 4 24.74 6.78 12.64
CA PRO A 4 24.07 7.80 11.86
C PRO A 4 22.62 7.95 12.33
N ASP A 5 22.11 9.18 12.47
CA ASP A 5 20.76 9.40 12.99
C ASP A 5 19.67 8.72 12.15
N SER A 6 19.93 8.47 10.85
CA SER A 6 19.04 7.71 9.97
C SER A 6 18.96 6.21 10.31
N GLU A 7 19.94 5.66 11.03
CA GLU A 7 19.92 4.28 11.53
C GLU A 7 19.15 4.15 12.86
N LEU A 8 18.71 5.27 13.45
CA LEU A 8 17.83 5.30 14.63
C LEU A 8 16.35 5.45 14.25
N VAL A 9 16.03 5.24 12.97
CA VAL A 9 14.67 5.27 12.42
C VAL A 9 14.20 3.83 12.26
N GLU A 10 13.27 3.41 13.10
CA GLU A 10 12.78 2.03 13.13
C GLU A 10 11.34 1.98 12.59
N PRO A 11 11.02 1.13 11.60
CA PRO A 11 9.65 0.97 11.15
C PRO A 11 8.84 0.26 12.23
N VAL A 12 7.64 0.77 12.51
CA VAL A 12 6.80 0.27 13.61
C VAL A 12 5.40 -0.13 13.17
N HIS A 13 4.95 0.34 12.01
CA HIS A 13 3.61 0.07 11.49
C HIS A 13 3.55 0.37 10.00
N ALA A 14 2.64 -0.29 9.28
CA ALA A 14 2.25 0.15 7.94
C ALA A 14 0.73 0.08 7.76
N GLU A 15 0.17 1.05 7.03
CA GLU A 15 -1.19 0.98 6.53
C GLU A 15 -1.22 1.19 5.02
N SER A 16 -2.12 0.48 4.33
CA SER A 16 -2.42 0.75 2.94
C SER A 16 -3.92 0.94 2.72
N PHE A 17 -4.28 1.89 1.85
CA PHE A 17 -5.63 2.10 1.38
C PHE A 17 -5.70 2.05 -0.13
N PHE A 18 -6.43 1.07 -0.67
CA PHE A 18 -6.72 0.93 -2.09
C PHE A 18 -8.10 1.47 -2.42
N SER A 19 -8.18 2.34 -3.42
CA SER A 19 -9.41 2.79 -4.05
C SER A 19 -9.51 2.21 -5.47
N VAL A 20 -10.48 1.34 -5.69
CA VAL A 20 -10.71 0.70 -6.99
C VAL A 20 -11.78 1.49 -7.76
N SER A 21 -11.45 1.87 -9.00
CA SER A 21 -12.38 2.53 -9.92
C SER A 21 -13.01 1.54 -10.89
N ILE A 22 -14.24 1.83 -11.32
CA ILE A 22 -14.92 1.10 -12.40
C ILE A 22 -14.15 1.23 -13.73
N SER A 23 -13.37 2.31 -13.91
CA SER A 23 -12.51 2.49 -15.10
C SER A 23 -11.39 1.46 -15.22
N GLY A 24 -11.05 0.75 -14.14
CA GLY A 24 -9.87 -0.10 -14.07
C GLY A 24 -8.66 0.54 -13.41
N GLU A 25 -8.74 1.83 -13.07
CA GLU A 25 -7.72 2.51 -12.26
C GLU A 25 -7.82 2.07 -10.80
N ILE A 26 -6.67 1.82 -10.19
CA ILE A 26 -6.53 1.50 -8.77
C ILE A 26 -5.49 2.46 -8.20
N HIS A 27 -5.88 3.13 -7.12
CA HIS A 27 -5.05 4.09 -6.40
C HIS A 27 -4.77 3.56 -5.01
N GLU A 28 -3.51 3.50 -4.64
CA GLU A 28 -3.07 3.08 -3.32
C GLU A 28 -2.45 4.27 -2.59
N LYS A 29 -2.86 4.49 -1.34
CA LYS A 29 -2.13 5.28 -0.37
C LYS A 29 -1.45 4.32 0.60
N LEU A 30 -0.15 4.12 0.45
CA LEU A 30 0.68 3.32 1.33
C LEU A 30 1.40 4.25 2.31
N THR A 31 1.32 3.97 3.61
CA THR A 31 2.00 4.75 4.65
C THR A 31 2.76 3.83 5.58
N PHE A 32 4.06 4.09 5.71
CA PHE A 32 4.89 3.49 6.75
C PHE A 32 5.06 4.48 7.88
N GLU A 33 4.93 4.00 9.11
CA GLU A 33 5.25 4.78 10.30
C GLU A 33 6.58 4.31 10.88
N TYR A 34 7.40 5.28 11.27
CA TYR A 34 8.71 5.06 11.84
C TYR A 34 8.84 5.79 13.17
N LEU A 35 9.52 5.16 14.12
CA LEU A 35 10.00 5.80 15.34
C LEU A 35 11.36 6.46 15.07
N ASP A 36 11.41 7.79 15.08
CA ASP A 36 12.59 8.62 14.81
C ASP A 36 13.10 9.31 16.09
N LEU A 37 13.70 8.51 16.98
CA LEU A 37 14.27 9.01 18.25
C LEU A 37 15.43 9.98 18.02
N GLY A 38 16.15 9.83 16.91
CA GLY A 38 17.26 10.68 16.50
C GLY A 38 16.84 12.02 15.90
N LYS A 39 15.54 12.25 15.69
CA LYS A 39 14.97 13.45 15.04
C LYS A 39 15.59 13.74 13.67
N TYR A 40 15.92 12.68 12.93
CA TYR A 40 16.45 12.75 11.57
C TYR A 40 15.49 13.47 10.62
N TYR A 41 14.25 12.99 10.47
CA TYR A 41 13.29 13.55 9.54
C TYR A 41 12.87 14.99 9.91
N PRO A 42 12.69 15.37 11.19
CA PRO A 42 12.52 16.77 11.58
C PRO A 42 13.64 17.71 11.11
N ARG A 43 14.89 17.22 10.96
CA ARG A 43 15.98 18.02 10.38
C ARG A 43 15.86 18.08 8.86
N VAL A 44 15.63 16.93 8.21
CA VAL A 44 15.48 16.82 6.75
C VAL A 44 14.34 17.72 6.26
N ILE A 45 13.15 17.65 6.86
CA ILE A 45 11.97 18.42 6.45
C ILE A 45 12.17 19.94 6.52
N ARG A 46 13.08 20.43 7.37
CA ARG A 46 13.36 21.86 7.51
C ARG A 46 14.33 22.40 6.44
N ASP A 47 14.92 21.53 5.64
CA ASP A 47 15.84 21.86 4.57
C ASP A 47 15.28 21.34 3.24
N GLU A 48 14.84 22.25 2.37
CA GLU A 48 14.19 21.90 1.11
C GLU A 48 15.07 21.03 0.19
N ALA A 49 16.39 21.21 0.22
CA ALA A 49 17.30 20.44 -0.63
C ALA A 49 17.49 19.01 -0.09
N LEU A 50 17.66 18.87 1.22
CA LEU A 50 17.75 17.56 1.86
C LEU A 50 16.43 16.80 1.76
N LEU A 51 15.30 17.49 1.92
CA LEU A 51 13.98 16.88 1.76
C LEU A 51 13.79 16.34 0.34
N ALA A 52 14.11 17.13 -0.68
CA ALA A 52 13.99 16.68 -2.07
C ALA A 52 14.86 15.44 -2.36
N GLU A 53 16.11 15.42 -1.88
CA GLU A 53 17.01 14.28 -2.03
C GLU A 53 16.46 13.02 -1.33
N GLU A 54 15.95 13.16 -0.10
CA GLU A 54 15.41 12.04 0.65
C GLU A 54 14.10 11.51 0.04
N ILE A 55 13.22 12.38 -0.47
CA ILE A 55 12.02 11.97 -1.21
C ILE A 55 12.37 11.21 -2.49
N ASP A 56 13.32 11.69 -3.29
CA ASP A 56 13.74 11.01 -4.52
C ASP A 56 14.30 9.61 -4.23
N LYS A 57 15.09 9.49 -3.15
CA LYS A 57 15.63 8.22 -2.67
C LYS A 57 14.53 7.27 -2.19
N LEU A 58 13.58 7.75 -1.38
CA LEU A 58 12.46 6.94 -0.87
C LEU A 58 11.56 6.45 -2.01
N ALA A 59 11.18 7.34 -2.93
CA ALA A 59 10.39 7.01 -4.11
C ALA A 59 11.11 6.01 -5.02
N GLY A 60 12.41 6.19 -5.27
CA GLY A 60 13.21 5.28 -6.08
C GLY A 60 13.34 3.88 -5.46
N ASN A 61 13.55 3.81 -4.15
CA ASN A 61 13.60 2.53 -3.43
C ASN A 61 12.25 1.81 -3.49
N MET A 62 11.14 2.51 -3.22
CA MET A 62 9.81 1.91 -3.27
C MET A 62 9.47 1.43 -4.69
N GLN A 63 9.75 2.22 -5.72
CA GLN A 63 9.55 1.80 -7.11
C GLN A 63 10.34 0.54 -7.46
N PHE A 64 11.57 0.39 -6.93
CA PHE A 64 12.36 -0.82 -7.14
C PHE A 64 11.71 -2.06 -6.53
N PHE A 65 11.05 -1.96 -5.38
CA PHE A 65 10.29 -3.08 -4.80
C PHE A 65 9.04 -3.39 -5.62
N LEU A 66 8.25 -2.38 -5.97
CA LEU A 66 7.07 -2.53 -6.84
C LEU A 66 7.40 -3.17 -8.20
N ASP A 67 8.56 -2.85 -8.78
CA ASP A 67 9.01 -3.41 -10.07
C ASP A 67 9.33 -4.92 -10.00
N LYS A 68 9.61 -5.46 -8.81
CA LYS A 68 9.85 -6.90 -8.61
C LYS A 68 8.55 -7.68 -8.51
N GLU A 69 7.49 -7.04 -8.04
CA GLU A 69 6.18 -7.66 -7.90
C GLU A 69 5.60 -8.02 -9.27
N ARG A 70 4.74 -9.03 -9.25
CA ARG A 70 3.90 -9.35 -10.41
C ARG A 70 2.47 -9.06 -10.02
N VAL A 71 1.86 -8.10 -10.69
CA VAL A 71 0.43 -7.81 -10.58
C VAL A 71 -0.23 -8.14 -11.91
N GLU A 72 -1.32 -8.88 -11.87
CA GLU A 72 -2.14 -9.19 -13.03
C GLU A 72 -3.60 -8.83 -12.79
N ILE A 73 -4.21 -8.22 -13.79
CA ILE A 73 -5.66 -7.95 -13.82
C ILE A 73 -6.24 -8.74 -14.98
N ASN A 74 -7.12 -9.69 -14.66
CA ASN A 74 -7.72 -10.60 -15.63
C ASN A 74 -6.67 -11.36 -16.49
N GLY A 75 -5.52 -11.70 -15.90
CA GLY A 75 -4.40 -12.36 -16.58
C GLY A 75 -3.53 -11.45 -17.45
N GLU A 76 -3.80 -10.13 -17.47
CA GLU A 76 -2.92 -9.15 -18.11
C GLU A 76 -1.99 -8.53 -17.06
N ARG A 77 -0.68 -8.59 -17.30
CA ARG A 77 0.31 -7.96 -16.41
C ARG A 77 0.20 -6.44 -16.44
N VAL A 78 0.11 -5.86 -15.25
CA VAL A 78 0.09 -4.40 -15.02
C VAL A 78 1.33 -3.98 -14.24
N LYS A 79 1.59 -2.68 -14.18
CA LYS A 79 2.74 -2.12 -13.45
C LYS A 79 2.25 -1.03 -12.51
N SER A 80 2.72 -1.10 -11.28
CA SER A 80 2.55 -0.06 -10.26
C SER A 80 3.59 1.04 -10.44
N ARG A 81 3.16 2.29 -10.23
CA ARG A 81 4.02 3.47 -10.33
C ARG A 81 3.81 4.38 -9.13
N ILE A 82 4.92 4.85 -8.56
CA ILE A 82 4.90 5.92 -7.57
C ILE A 82 4.60 7.24 -8.27
N ASP A 83 3.47 7.86 -7.92
CA ASP A 83 3.07 9.19 -8.42
C ASP A 83 3.30 10.31 -7.40
N TYR A 84 3.43 9.95 -6.12
CA TYR A 84 3.74 10.89 -5.04
C TYR A 84 4.46 10.18 -3.89
N CYS A 85 5.37 10.89 -3.24
CA CYS A 85 6.04 10.47 -2.01
C CYS A 85 6.26 11.72 -1.14
N ASP A 86 5.98 11.61 0.15
CA ASP A 86 6.25 12.69 1.10
C ASP A 86 6.42 12.15 2.54
N ILE A 87 6.95 13.00 3.42
CA ILE A 87 7.23 12.68 4.82
C ILE A 87 6.42 13.63 5.72
N PHE A 88 5.63 13.04 6.63
CA PHE A 88 4.75 13.77 7.53
C PHE A 88 5.12 13.52 8.99
N LEU A 89 5.33 14.59 9.75
CA LEU A 89 5.47 14.50 11.21
C LEU A 89 4.10 14.26 11.86
N LYS A 90 4.02 13.29 12.78
CA LYS A 90 2.78 12.99 13.51
C LYS A 90 2.65 13.84 14.77
N GLY A 91 2.43 15.15 14.58
CA GLY A 91 2.30 16.10 15.69
C GLY A 91 3.57 16.24 16.53
N ASP A 92 3.43 16.36 17.84
CA ASP A 92 4.55 16.43 18.80
C ASP A 92 4.91 15.04 19.33
N THR A 93 5.27 14.13 18.42
CA THR A 93 5.69 12.76 18.75
C THR A 93 7.05 12.44 18.14
N ASP A 94 7.59 11.27 18.47
CA ASP A 94 8.76 10.69 17.81
C ASP A 94 8.37 9.88 16.56
N VAL A 95 7.08 9.86 16.18
CA VAL A 95 6.60 9.11 15.02
C VAL A 95 6.57 9.99 13.78
N VAL A 96 7.08 9.43 12.68
CA VAL A 96 7.09 10.04 11.36
C VAL A 96 6.45 9.08 10.38
N ALA A 97 5.64 9.59 9.47
CA ALA A 97 5.04 8.82 8.40
C ALA A 97 5.71 9.13 7.06
N VAL A 98 6.04 8.10 6.30
CA VAL A 98 6.37 8.21 4.88
C VAL A 98 5.18 7.69 4.10
N THR A 99 4.57 8.55 3.29
CA THR A 99 3.38 8.23 2.50
C THR A 99 3.71 8.23 1.02
N TYR A 100 3.22 7.20 0.33
CA TYR A 100 3.29 7.04 -1.11
C TYR A 100 1.88 7.06 -1.70
N LEU A 101 1.73 7.66 -2.88
CA LEU A 101 0.59 7.38 -3.76
C LEU A 101 1.09 6.53 -4.92
N ILE A 102 0.49 5.35 -5.06
CA ILE A 102 0.85 4.34 -6.04
C ILE A 102 -0.36 4.10 -6.94
N ASP A 103 -0.14 4.21 -8.25
CA ASP A 103 -1.19 3.98 -9.24
C ASP A 103 -0.84 2.79 -10.12
N PHE A 104 -1.86 1.99 -10.43
CA PHE A 104 -1.83 1.01 -11.51
C PHE A 104 -3.21 0.90 -12.14
N ALA A 105 -3.26 0.42 -13.38
CA ALA A 105 -4.50 0.27 -14.09
C ALA A 105 -4.50 -1.00 -14.94
N GLY A 106 -5.68 -1.64 -15.01
CA GLY A 106 -5.93 -2.81 -15.85
C GLY A 106 -7.29 -2.75 -16.50
N ARG A 107 -7.60 -3.73 -17.33
CA ARG A 107 -8.90 -3.83 -18.00
C ARG A 107 -9.86 -4.70 -17.20
N PHE A 108 -10.85 -4.08 -16.59
CA PHE A 108 -12.01 -4.79 -16.07
C PHE A 108 -13.04 -5.09 -17.15
N THR A 109 -13.88 -6.07 -16.88
CA THR A 109 -15.01 -6.50 -17.71
C THR A 109 -16.30 -6.30 -16.93
N GLU A 110 -17.44 -6.32 -17.63
CA GLU A 110 -18.78 -6.31 -16.99
C GLU A 110 -19.12 -7.61 -16.25
N ARG A 111 -18.23 -8.62 -16.33
CA ARG A 111 -18.38 -9.93 -15.69
C ARG A 111 -17.49 -10.00 -14.46
N THR A 112 -17.21 -11.21 -14.02
CA THR A 112 -16.20 -11.53 -13.03
C THR A 112 -14.84 -10.99 -13.45
N ASN A 113 -14.22 -10.25 -12.53
CA ASN A 113 -12.88 -9.72 -12.63
C ASN A 113 -11.99 -10.40 -11.58
N LYS A 114 -10.70 -10.41 -11.85
CA LYS A 114 -9.69 -10.99 -10.98
C LYS A 114 -8.47 -10.07 -10.90
N ILE A 115 -8.01 -9.78 -9.69
CA ILE A 115 -6.70 -9.18 -9.40
C ILE A 115 -5.85 -10.27 -8.76
N GLU A 116 -4.63 -10.45 -9.25
CA GLU A 116 -3.66 -11.41 -8.73
C GLU A 116 -2.33 -10.71 -8.47
N THR A 117 -1.72 -11.03 -7.33
CA THR A 117 -0.41 -10.53 -6.93
C THR A 117 0.50 -11.71 -6.58
N TRP A 118 1.78 -11.56 -6.91
CA TRP A 118 2.84 -12.45 -6.44
C TRP A 118 3.91 -11.59 -5.79
N LEU A 119 4.08 -11.78 -4.49
CA LEU A 119 4.96 -11.04 -3.59
C LEU A 119 6.07 -11.98 -3.10
N GLU A 120 7.17 -11.40 -2.62
CA GLU A 120 8.20 -12.16 -1.91
C GLU A 120 7.61 -12.68 -0.59
N GLU A 121 7.84 -13.96 -0.28
CA GLU A 121 7.41 -14.53 1.01
C GLU A 121 8.36 -14.05 2.11
N GLU A 122 7.80 -13.52 3.21
CA GLU A 122 8.56 -13.01 4.33
C GLU A 122 7.83 -13.18 5.67
N ILE A 123 8.51 -12.81 6.76
CA ILE A 123 7.91 -12.70 8.09
C ILE A 123 7.60 -11.23 8.33
N ALA A 124 6.35 -10.92 8.65
CA ALA A 124 5.92 -9.56 8.95
C ALA A 124 6.79 -8.97 10.07
N PRO A 125 7.56 -7.89 9.82
CA PRO A 125 8.46 -7.31 10.81
C PRO A 125 7.75 -6.39 11.83
N TYR A 126 6.47 -6.09 11.58
CA TYR A 126 5.59 -5.26 12.40
C TYR A 126 4.14 -5.51 11.96
N ASP A 127 3.19 -5.09 12.78
CA ASP A 127 1.76 -5.12 12.45
C ASP A 127 1.47 -4.22 11.24
N PHE A 128 0.56 -4.66 10.37
CA PHE A 128 0.06 -3.80 9.29
C PHE A 128 -1.37 -4.14 8.88
N GLU A 129 -2.06 -3.16 8.31
CA GLU A 129 -3.39 -3.32 7.74
C GLU A 129 -3.50 -2.79 6.30
N ILE A 130 -4.39 -3.42 5.54
CA ILE A 130 -4.71 -3.06 4.17
C ILE A 130 -6.22 -2.92 4.04
N LEU A 131 -6.68 -1.75 3.60
CA LEU A 131 -8.09 -1.48 3.36
C LEU A 131 -8.34 -1.32 1.86
N TRP A 132 -9.12 -2.23 1.28
CA TRP A 132 -9.61 -2.09 -0.09
C TRP A 132 -11.02 -1.54 -0.12
N ARG A 133 -11.20 -0.50 -0.92
CA ARG A 133 -12.48 0.13 -1.20
C ARG A 133 -12.84 -0.08 -2.67
N PHE A 134 -13.79 -0.98 -2.90
CA PHE A 134 -14.37 -1.20 -4.23
C PHE A 134 -15.56 -0.24 -4.48
N PRO A 135 -15.96 -0.06 -5.76
CA PRO A 135 -17.16 0.68 -6.10
C PRO A 135 -18.39 0.11 -5.39
N VAL A 136 -19.33 0.99 -4.99
CA VAL A 136 -20.54 0.60 -4.26
C VAL A 136 -21.32 -0.47 -4.99
N GLY A 137 -21.65 -1.55 -4.29
CA GLY A 137 -22.37 -2.70 -4.85
C GLY A 137 -21.51 -3.69 -5.62
N THR A 138 -20.18 -3.54 -5.58
CA THR A 138 -19.26 -4.61 -5.98
C THR A 138 -19.53 -5.84 -5.14
N LYS A 139 -19.58 -7.01 -5.77
CA LYS A 139 -19.68 -8.29 -5.08
C LYS A 139 -18.31 -8.93 -5.02
N ILE A 140 -17.77 -9.08 -3.81
CA ILE A 140 -16.55 -9.85 -3.58
C ILE A 140 -16.95 -11.33 -3.54
N MET A 141 -16.33 -12.13 -4.41
CA MET A 141 -16.70 -13.53 -4.66
C MET A 141 -15.71 -14.51 -4.03
N GLU A 142 -14.42 -14.19 -4.08
CA GLU A 142 -13.33 -15.03 -3.57
C GLU A 142 -12.15 -14.16 -3.18
N ILE A 143 -11.48 -14.52 -2.08
CA ILE A 143 -10.19 -13.99 -1.66
C ILE A 143 -9.30 -15.18 -1.31
N GLU A 144 -8.09 -15.20 -1.85
CA GLU A 144 -7.01 -16.12 -1.50
C GLU A 144 -5.80 -15.25 -1.11
N THR A 145 -5.32 -15.40 0.12
CA THR A 145 -4.21 -14.63 0.70
C THR A 145 -3.71 -15.39 1.94
N ALA A 146 -2.47 -15.12 2.34
CA ALA A 146 -1.91 -15.57 3.61
C ALA A 146 -2.36 -14.69 4.80
N LEU A 147 -2.86 -13.48 4.52
CA LEU A 147 -3.29 -12.53 5.53
C LEU A 147 -4.64 -12.93 6.16
N ASP A 148 -4.85 -12.52 7.40
CA ASP A 148 -6.20 -12.50 7.97
C ASP A 148 -7.01 -11.42 7.26
N TYR A 149 -8.32 -11.65 7.08
CA TYR A 149 -9.18 -10.67 6.41
C TYR A 149 -10.65 -10.74 6.82
N ASP A 150 -11.33 -9.63 6.63
CA ASP A 150 -12.78 -9.49 6.72
C ASP A 150 -13.35 -8.79 5.48
N VAL A 151 -14.53 -9.24 5.05
CA VAL A 151 -15.27 -8.63 3.93
C VAL A 151 -16.57 -8.00 4.44
N TYR A 152 -16.69 -6.69 4.26
CA TYR A 152 -17.91 -5.93 4.53
C TYR A 152 -18.46 -5.33 3.23
N SER A 153 -19.33 -6.09 2.55
CA SER A 153 -19.91 -5.72 1.25
C SER A 153 -18.81 -5.47 0.21
N ASP A 154 -18.57 -4.21 -0.14
CA ASP A 154 -17.62 -3.71 -1.13
C ASP A 154 -16.36 -3.10 -0.45
N ILE A 155 -16.10 -3.49 0.79
CA ILE A 155 -14.91 -3.17 1.58
C ILE A 155 -14.23 -4.47 2.00
N ILE A 156 -12.92 -4.55 1.83
CA ILE A 156 -12.11 -5.66 2.35
C ILE A 156 -11.08 -5.05 3.30
N THR A 157 -10.95 -5.59 4.50
CA THR A 157 -9.84 -5.28 5.41
C THR A 157 -8.98 -6.53 5.51
N LEU A 158 -7.67 -6.39 5.32
CA LEU A 158 -6.67 -7.43 5.52
C LEU A 158 -5.67 -6.96 6.58
N TRP A 159 -5.10 -7.87 7.35
CA TRP A 159 -4.07 -7.53 8.32
C TRP A 159 -3.13 -8.71 8.58
N ALA A 160 -1.96 -8.40 9.12
CA ALA A 160 -1.04 -9.34 9.73
C ALA A 160 -0.46 -8.74 11.00
N MET A 161 -0.07 -9.61 11.92
CA MET A 161 0.64 -9.26 13.13
C MET A 161 2.14 -9.51 12.96
N ASP A 162 2.97 -8.82 13.76
CA ASP A 162 4.39 -9.10 13.88
C ASP A 162 4.63 -10.61 14.09
N GLY A 163 5.45 -11.20 13.21
CA GLY A 163 5.81 -12.61 13.23
C GLY A 163 4.97 -13.52 12.33
N ASP A 164 3.92 -13.01 11.69
CA ASP A 164 3.12 -13.80 10.72
C ASP A 164 3.88 -14.03 9.40
N GLU A 165 3.63 -15.17 8.75
CA GLU A 165 4.12 -15.46 7.39
C GLU A 165 3.23 -14.74 6.36
N VAL A 166 3.83 -13.87 5.54
CA VAL A 166 3.11 -13.02 4.57
C VAL A 166 3.73 -13.10 3.18
N GLY A 167 3.04 -12.52 2.19
CA GLY A 167 3.48 -12.51 0.80
C GLY A 167 3.00 -13.73 0.02
N GLY A 168 3.78 -14.15 -0.99
CA GLY A 168 3.40 -15.26 -1.86
C GLY A 168 2.29 -14.88 -2.86
N TYR A 169 1.40 -15.82 -3.17
CA TYR A 169 0.31 -15.61 -4.11
C TYR A 169 -0.94 -15.08 -3.42
N GLU A 170 -1.50 -14.00 -3.95
CA GLU A 170 -2.82 -13.52 -3.56
C GLU A 170 -3.74 -13.31 -4.76
N LYS A 171 -5.04 -13.43 -4.51
CA LYS A 171 -6.08 -13.32 -5.53
C LYS A 171 -7.35 -12.75 -4.94
N MET A 172 -7.93 -11.78 -5.63
CA MET A 172 -9.28 -11.29 -5.37
C MET A 172 -10.15 -11.46 -6.61
N VAL A 173 -11.33 -12.07 -6.45
CA VAL A 173 -12.32 -12.26 -7.51
C VAL A 173 -13.58 -11.47 -7.15
N PHE A 174 -14.06 -10.64 -8.08
CA PHE A 174 -15.19 -9.75 -7.82
C PHE A 174 -16.02 -9.44 -9.07
N GLU A 175 -17.25 -8.97 -8.88
CA GLU A 175 -18.12 -8.45 -9.94
C GLU A 175 -18.41 -6.96 -9.69
N LEU A 176 -18.10 -6.12 -10.66
CA LEU A 176 -18.38 -4.69 -10.59
C LEU A 176 -19.88 -4.39 -10.73
N PRO A 177 -20.39 -3.32 -10.10
CA PRO A 177 -21.77 -2.89 -10.28
C PRO A 177 -22.00 -2.39 -11.72
N SER A 178 -23.17 -2.68 -12.28
CA SER A 178 -23.55 -2.26 -13.64
C SER A 178 -23.87 -0.76 -13.76
N LYS A 179 -24.25 -0.11 -12.65
CA LYS A 179 -24.30 1.35 -12.42
C LYS A 179 -24.85 1.62 -11.03
N ILE A 180 -24.08 2.26 -10.16
CA ILE A 180 -24.57 2.82 -8.90
C ILE A 180 -23.88 4.18 -8.71
N LEU A 181 -24.67 5.26 -8.69
CA LEU A 181 -24.30 6.49 -7.99
C LEU A 181 -24.55 6.18 -6.50
N ASP A 182 -23.64 6.53 -5.60
CA ASP A 182 -23.79 6.19 -4.17
C ASP A 182 -25.19 6.58 -3.67
N THR A 183 -26.01 5.59 -3.31
CA THR A 183 -27.38 5.77 -2.77
C THR A 183 -27.46 5.45 -1.28
N ARG A 184 -26.31 5.20 -0.64
CA ARG A 184 -26.22 5.04 0.82
C ARG A 184 -26.35 6.37 1.54
#